data_AF-A0A420EVD7-F1
#
_entry.id   AF-A0A420EVD7-F1
#
_cell.length_a   1.000
_cell.length_b   1.000
_cell.length_c   1.000
_cell.angle_alpha   90.00
_cell.angle_beta   90.00
_cell.angle_gamma   90.00
#
_symmetry.space_group_name_H-M   'P 1'
#
loop_
_entity.id
_entity.type
_entity.pdbx_description
1 polymer ?
#
loop_
_entity_poly.entity_id
_entity_poly.type
_entity_poly.pdbx_seq_one_letter_code
_entity_poly.pdbx_strand_id
1 'polypeptide(L)'
;MPLKAHEHPLKKIFSADFDFAIPHYQRPYAWGTEQALQLLDDLEDALVRDAAEPYFLGSLVLVKPDENAPRADVIDGQQRLTTLSILLAVLRDLAENDEVAVVLRDMVLEPGVALDGIKAKPRLLLRDQDSGFFTTYVQTPNRLDDLLKLSDHALANDSHRAIRDNAKVLQERLSSWTDDKRSALAALARNRTFLVVVSTPDLASAHRIFSVMNARGLDLEPSDIFKSEVIGSIDAAQQQAYAKSWETAEQNLGRTTFADLFLHLRMIVAKARGQRELLIEFPQQVLNAYTKTGRATSFVDDMLMPYATAYTHLLNQDYDEHDASWSKVNNWLRRLVQLDNNDWRPPALWALRNHDDDPAFLDGFLRRLERLAASMLLRRVYTTPRVTRYIELLKQLDAGAGVDAEAFDLTADERHETRERLDGELYKVQPVRKYVLLRLDELLANAPGVSYKHKIITVEHVLPRNPRNDSQWVKDFAEDERAFWTHRLGNLLLLNRNKNSQAQNYDFATKKEKYFSPAAGVTGFALTTNVIMEPVWTPDVLERRQVELTGILVKEWELN
;
A
#
# COMPACT_ATOMS: atom_id res chain seq x y z
N MET A 1 15.25 -16.12 -28.81
CA MET A 1 14.18 -16.00 -29.82
C MET A 1 13.62 -14.57 -29.79
N PRO A 2 13.23 -13.98 -30.93
CA PRO A 2 12.52 -12.70 -30.94
C PRO A 2 11.14 -12.82 -30.28
N LEU A 3 10.64 -11.71 -29.73
CA LEU A 3 9.28 -11.60 -29.16
C LEU A 3 8.24 -11.82 -30.26
N LYS A 4 7.32 -12.76 -30.04
CA LYS A 4 6.23 -13.07 -30.97
C LYS A 4 4.90 -13.02 -30.22
N ALA A 5 3.95 -12.29 -30.80
CA ALA A 5 2.58 -12.18 -30.33
C ALA A 5 1.65 -12.70 -31.42
N HIS A 6 0.81 -13.68 -31.08
CA HIS A 6 -0.15 -14.27 -32.00
C HIS A 6 -1.52 -14.33 -31.34
N GLU A 7 -2.56 -14.00 -32.09
CA GLU A 7 -3.94 -14.26 -31.66
C GLU A 7 -4.29 -15.74 -31.88
N HIS A 8 -4.90 -16.34 -30.86
CA HIS A 8 -5.33 -17.73 -30.91
C HIS A 8 -6.76 -17.86 -30.40
N PRO A 9 -7.65 -18.55 -31.13
CA PRO A 9 -8.99 -18.85 -30.63
C PRO A 9 -8.91 -19.85 -29.48
N LEU A 10 -9.90 -19.86 -28.58
CA LEU A 10 -9.86 -20.78 -27.42
C LEU A 10 -9.78 -22.26 -27.81
N LYS A 11 -10.34 -22.66 -28.96
CA LYS A 11 -10.16 -24.03 -29.49
C LYS A 11 -8.70 -24.44 -29.70
N LYS A 12 -7.82 -23.46 -29.94
CA LYS A 12 -6.38 -23.68 -30.11
C LYS A 12 -5.64 -23.55 -28.77
N ILE A 13 -6.08 -22.62 -27.91
CA ILE A 13 -5.54 -22.47 -26.55
C ILE A 13 -5.74 -23.76 -25.74
N PHE A 14 -6.94 -24.33 -25.77
CA PHE A 14 -7.29 -25.57 -25.07
C PHE A 14 -7.12 -26.82 -25.96
N SER A 15 -5.97 -26.94 -26.63
CA SER A 15 -5.61 -28.07 -27.50
C SER A 15 -4.25 -28.68 -27.10
N ALA A 16 -3.79 -29.71 -27.82
CA ALA A 16 -2.46 -30.30 -27.63
C ALA A 16 -1.30 -29.36 -27.97
N ASP A 17 -1.58 -28.20 -28.58
CA ASP A 17 -0.58 -27.18 -28.89
C ASP A 17 -0.05 -26.46 -27.64
N PHE A 18 -0.81 -26.52 -26.53
CA PHE A 18 -0.45 -25.87 -25.26
C PHE A 18 -0.67 -26.80 -24.06
N ASP A 19 0.40 -27.00 -23.31
CA ASP A 19 0.43 -27.63 -22.00
C ASP A 19 0.72 -26.55 -20.96
N PHE A 20 -0.34 -25.93 -20.42
CA PHE A 20 -0.18 -24.83 -19.47
C PHE A 20 0.19 -25.33 -18.09
N ALA A 21 1.24 -24.75 -17.51
CA ALA A 21 1.60 -24.93 -16.11
C ALA A 21 1.68 -23.57 -15.42
N ILE A 22 1.06 -23.44 -14.25
CA ILE A 22 1.20 -22.27 -13.38
C ILE A 22 2.41 -22.51 -12.46
N PRO A 23 3.52 -21.76 -12.60
CA PRO A 23 4.71 -21.96 -11.79
C PRO A 23 4.47 -21.67 -10.31
N HIS A 24 5.26 -22.27 -9.42
CA HIS A 24 5.09 -22.10 -7.96
C HIS A 24 5.25 -20.66 -7.47
N TYR A 25 6.02 -19.83 -8.18
CA TYR A 25 6.23 -18.41 -7.86
C TYR A 25 5.04 -17.52 -8.24
N GLN A 26 4.01 -18.04 -8.91
CA GLN A 26 2.80 -17.30 -9.22
C GLN A 26 1.83 -17.26 -8.03
N ARG A 27 1.06 -16.17 -7.93
CA ARG A 27 0.06 -15.98 -6.87
C ARG A 27 -1.07 -17.03 -6.99
N PRO A 28 -1.73 -17.41 -5.87
CA PRO A 28 -2.89 -18.30 -5.89
C PRO A 28 -3.99 -17.81 -6.81
N TYR A 29 -4.89 -18.72 -7.19
CA TYR A 29 -6.17 -18.30 -7.74
C TYR A 29 -6.94 -17.49 -6.68
N ALA A 30 -7.35 -16.28 -7.06
CA ALA A 30 -7.88 -15.26 -6.16
C ALA A 30 -9.03 -14.44 -6.78
N TRP A 31 -9.42 -14.72 -8.03
CA TRP A 31 -10.66 -14.15 -8.58
C TRP A 31 -11.85 -14.63 -7.75
N GLY A 32 -12.63 -13.69 -7.24
CA GLY A 32 -13.90 -13.93 -6.57
C GLY A 32 -15.06 -13.97 -7.56
N THR A 33 -16.27 -14.13 -7.01
CA THR A 33 -17.51 -14.33 -7.77
C THR A 33 -17.84 -13.15 -8.68
N GLU A 34 -17.51 -11.92 -8.28
CA GLU A 34 -17.71 -10.73 -9.11
C GLU A 34 -16.90 -10.79 -10.41
N GLN A 35 -15.61 -11.14 -10.36
CA GLN A 35 -14.80 -11.23 -11.59
C GLN A 35 -15.24 -12.40 -12.48
N ALA A 36 -15.65 -13.52 -11.88
CA ALA A 36 -16.16 -14.66 -12.63
C ALA A 36 -17.49 -14.36 -13.33
N LEU A 37 -18.42 -13.66 -12.65
CA LEU A 37 -19.66 -13.19 -13.25
C LEU A 37 -19.42 -12.15 -14.34
N GLN A 38 -18.53 -11.19 -14.11
CA GLN A 38 -18.18 -10.21 -15.14
C GLN A 38 -17.66 -10.88 -16.41
N LEU A 39 -16.78 -11.89 -16.28
CA LEU A 39 -16.29 -12.68 -17.41
C LEU A 39 -17.45 -13.35 -18.18
N LEU A 40 -18.43 -13.90 -17.47
CA LEU A 40 -19.60 -14.53 -18.05
C LEU A 40 -20.51 -13.51 -18.74
N ASP A 41 -20.78 -12.37 -18.09
CA ASP A 41 -21.59 -11.29 -18.63
C ASP A 41 -20.95 -10.70 -19.90
N ASP A 42 -19.63 -10.53 -19.93
CA ASP A 42 -18.93 -10.05 -21.13
C ASP A 42 -19.05 -11.04 -22.32
N LEU A 43 -19.02 -12.36 -22.04
CA LEU A 43 -19.24 -13.40 -23.05
C LEU A 43 -20.71 -13.48 -23.49
N GLU A 44 -21.65 -13.23 -22.57
CA GLU A 44 -23.08 -13.11 -22.87
C GLU A 44 -23.34 -11.92 -23.79
N ASP A 45 -22.76 -10.75 -23.48
CA ASP A 45 -22.85 -9.55 -24.29
C ASP A 45 -22.25 -9.79 -25.69
N ALA A 46 -21.11 -10.48 -25.76
CA ALA A 46 -20.49 -10.86 -27.03
C ALA A 46 -21.34 -11.85 -27.85
N LEU A 47 -22.18 -12.66 -27.19
CA LEU A 47 -23.13 -13.56 -27.85
C LEU A 47 -24.25 -12.79 -28.56
N VAL A 48 -24.67 -11.65 -28.02
CA VAL A 48 -25.73 -10.79 -28.57
C VAL A 48 -25.23 -9.87 -29.70
N ARG A 49 -23.93 -9.55 -29.72
CA ARG A 49 -23.29 -8.72 -30.75
C ARG A 49 -23.10 -9.45 -32.08
N ASP A 50 -22.90 -8.68 -33.17
CA ASP A 50 -22.80 -9.17 -34.55
C ASP A 50 -21.88 -10.41 -34.67
N ALA A 51 -22.34 -11.43 -35.40
CA ALA A 51 -21.70 -12.75 -35.50
C ALA A 51 -20.30 -12.72 -36.13
N ALA A 52 -19.96 -11.63 -36.83
CA ALA A 52 -18.69 -11.48 -37.52
C ALA A 52 -17.53 -10.94 -36.65
N GLU A 53 -17.81 -10.32 -35.50
CA GLU A 53 -16.75 -9.72 -34.68
C GLU A 53 -16.11 -10.75 -33.72
N PRO A 54 -14.76 -10.86 -33.69
CA PRO A 54 -14.05 -11.65 -32.70
C PRO A 54 -14.05 -10.95 -31.33
N TYR A 55 -14.28 -11.72 -30.26
CA TYR A 55 -14.20 -11.22 -28.89
C TYR A 55 -12.80 -11.47 -28.31
N PHE A 56 -12.12 -10.41 -27.87
CA PHE A 56 -10.78 -10.51 -27.31
C PHE A 56 -10.84 -10.52 -25.77
N LEU A 57 -10.40 -11.62 -25.17
CA LEU A 57 -10.36 -11.81 -23.72
C LEU A 57 -9.09 -11.21 -23.06
N GLY A 58 -8.27 -10.55 -23.87
CA GLY A 58 -6.98 -9.97 -23.54
C GLY A 58 -5.79 -10.89 -23.86
N SER A 59 -4.71 -10.77 -23.09
CA SER A 59 -3.43 -11.40 -23.40
C SER A 59 -3.02 -12.49 -22.41
N LEU A 60 -2.25 -13.48 -22.88
CA LEU A 60 -1.49 -14.43 -22.07
C LEU A 60 0.00 -14.21 -22.29
N VAL A 61 0.78 -14.15 -21.20
CA VAL A 61 2.25 -14.11 -21.28
C VAL A 61 2.80 -15.45 -20.83
N LEU A 62 3.57 -16.11 -21.70
CA LEU A 62 4.08 -17.45 -21.51
C LEU A 62 5.61 -17.49 -21.58
N VAL A 63 6.21 -18.37 -20.80
CA VAL A 63 7.59 -18.81 -20.98
C VAL A 63 7.56 -20.18 -21.66
N LYS A 64 8.20 -20.27 -22.82
CA LYS A 64 8.31 -21.52 -23.59
C LYS A 64 9.80 -21.78 -23.89
N PRO A 65 10.33 -22.98 -23.59
CA PRO A 65 11.72 -23.33 -23.93
C PRO A 65 11.97 -23.29 -25.44
N ASP A 66 10.95 -23.69 -26.22
CA ASP A 66 10.91 -23.64 -27.68
C ASP A 66 9.51 -23.17 -28.13
N GLU A 67 9.43 -22.47 -29.26
CA GLU A 67 8.19 -21.99 -29.86
C GLU A 67 7.17 -23.12 -30.09
N ASN A 68 7.65 -24.28 -30.56
CA ASN A 68 6.82 -25.43 -30.89
C ASN A 68 6.66 -26.40 -29.71
N ALA A 69 7.30 -26.16 -28.57
CA ALA A 69 7.10 -27.00 -27.39
C ALA A 69 5.65 -26.81 -26.87
N PRO A 70 4.92 -27.89 -26.57
CA PRO A 70 3.60 -27.77 -25.95
C PRO A 70 3.70 -27.09 -24.58
N ARG A 71 4.72 -27.42 -23.78
CA ARG A 71 4.93 -26.89 -22.43
C ARG A 71 5.02 -25.37 -22.43
N ALA A 72 4.12 -24.73 -21.67
CA ALA A 72 4.03 -23.30 -21.53
C ALA A 72 3.80 -22.91 -20.07
N ASP A 73 4.79 -22.24 -19.48
CA ASP A 73 4.70 -21.73 -18.12
C ASP A 73 3.99 -20.37 -18.14
N VAL A 74 2.85 -20.26 -17.44
CA VAL A 74 1.99 -19.07 -17.46
C VAL A 74 2.52 -18.00 -16.51
N ILE A 75 2.91 -16.85 -17.06
CA ILE A 75 3.39 -15.68 -16.29
C ILE A 75 2.26 -14.67 -16.07
N ASP A 76 1.36 -14.53 -17.03
CA ASP A 76 0.19 -13.66 -16.95
C ASP A 76 -1.05 -14.29 -17.57
N GLY A 77 -2.21 -13.92 -17.04
CA GLY A 77 -3.50 -14.44 -17.43
C GLY A 77 -3.90 -15.73 -16.72
N GLN A 78 -3.15 -16.15 -15.71
CA GLN A 78 -3.45 -17.35 -14.93
C GLN A 78 -4.86 -17.34 -14.29
N GLN A 79 -5.32 -16.19 -13.80
CA GLN A 79 -6.64 -16.06 -13.17
C GLN A 79 -7.74 -16.29 -14.22
N ARG A 80 -7.67 -15.57 -15.35
CA ARG A 80 -8.56 -15.73 -16.51
C ARG A 80 -8.59 -17.16 -17.03
N LEU A 81 -7.42 -17.77 -17.22
CA LEU A 81 -7.31 -19.12 -17.74
C LEU A 81 -7.96 -20.15 -16.80
N THR A 82 -7.75 -20.00 -15.49
CA THR A 82 -8.38 -20.84 -14.47
C THR A 82 -9.89 -20.67 -14.46
N THR A 83 -10.41 -19.44 -14.47
CA THR A 83 -11.86 -19.17 -14.50
C THR A 83 -12.52 -19.67 -15.79
N LEU A 84 -11.84 -19.53 -16.95
CA LEU A 84 -12.30 -20.13 -18.21
C LEU A 84 -12.41 -21.66 -18.11
N SER A 85 -11.41 -22.33 -17.52
CA SER A 85 -11.47 -23.78 -17.29
C SER A 85 -12.63 -24.17 -16.37
N ILE A 86 -12.93 -23.37 -15.34
CA ILE A 86 -14.12 -23.57 -14.48
C ILE A 86 -15.39 -23.41 -15.30
N LEU A 87 -15.52 -22.34 -16.09
CA LEU A 87 -16.68 -22.09 -16.94
C LEU A 87 -16.93 -23.23 -17.94
N LEU A 88 -15.87 -23.71 -18.60
CA LEU A 88 -15.96 -24.84 -19.53
C LEU A 88 -16.39 -26.13 -18.81
N ALA A 89 -15.91 -26.37 -17.59
CA ALA A 89 -16.32 -27.52 -16.79
C ALA A 89 -17.80 -27.43 -16.35
N VAL A 90 -18.29 -26.24 -16.01
CA VAL A 90 -19.71 -26.00 -15.70
C VAL A 90 -20.58 -26.23 -16.94
N LEU A 91 -20.20 -25.69 -18.09
CA LEU A 91 -20.92 -25.92 -19.36
C LEU A 91 -20.92 -27.39 -19.77
N ARG A 92 -19.81 -28.11 -19.54
CA ARG A 92 -19.69 -29.55 -19.81
C ARG A 92 -20.72 -30.35 -19.00
N ASP A 93 -20.81 -30.10 -17.70
CA ASP A 93 -21.69 -30.86 -16.81
C ASP A 93 -23.17 -30.45 -16.96
N LEU A 94 -23.46 -29.27 -17.52
CA LEU A 94 -24.81 -28.80 -17.83
C LEU A 94 -25.29 -29.13 -19.25
N ALA A 95 -24.42 -29.60 -20.15
CA ALA A 95 -24.78 -29.85 -21.55
C ALA A 95 -25.73 -31.04 -21.67
N GLU A 96 -26.86 -30.86 -22.37
CA GLU A 96 -27.81 -31.94 -22.65
C GLU A 96 -27.41 -32.74 -23.91
N ASN A 97 -26.60 -32.15 -24.79
CA ASN A 97 -26.05 -32.80 -25.98
C ASN A 97 -24.68 -33.44 -25.67
N ASP A 98 -24.62 -34.76 -25.78
CA ASP A 98 -23.39 -35.55 -25.56
C ASP A 98 -22.21 -35.10 -26.42
N GLU A 99 -22.44 -34.68 -27.67
CA GLU A 99 -21.37 -34.22 -28.56
C GLU A 99 -20.75 -32.91 -28.03
N VAL A 100 -21.59 -32.01 -27.52
CA VAL A 100 -21.15 -30.75 -26.91
C VAL A 100 -20.38 -31.03 -25.61
N ALA A 101 -20.90 -31.93 -24.78
CA ALA A 101 -20.24 -32.35 -23.54
C ALA A 101 -18.84 -32.96 -23.81
N VAL A 102 -18.70 -33.80 -24.84
CA VAL A 102 -17.43 -34.38 -25.25
C VAL A 102 -16.43 -33.31 -25.69
N VAL A 103 -16.86 -32.35 -26.52
CA VAL A 103 -15.99 -31.26 -26.97
C VAL A 103 -15.50 -30.41 -25.79
N LEU A 104 -16.40 -30.06 -24.86
CA LEU A 104 -16.05 -29.27 -23.67
C LEU A 104 -15.14 -30.05 -22.71
N ARG A 105 -15.36 -31.36 -22.56
CA ARG A 105 -14.47 -32.24 -21.81
C ARG A 105 -13.05 -32.17 -22.37
N ASP A 106 -12.89 -32.32 -23.68
CA ASP A 106 -11.58 -32.38 -24.33
C ASP A 106 -10.80 -31.04 -24.26
N MET A 107 -11.52 -29.93 -24.08
CA MET A 107 -10.96 -28.61 -23.82
C MET A 107 -10.45 -28.43 -22.38
N VAL A 108 -10.97 -29.19 -21.41
CA VAL A 108 -10.54 -29.10 -20.01
C VAL A 108 -9.53 -30.20 -19.66
N LEU A 109 -9.69 -31.38 -20.25
CA LEU A 109 -8.89 -32.57 -20.03
C LEU A 109 -8.50 -33.18 -21.38
N GLU A 110 -7.21 -33.31 -21.63
CA GLU A 110 -6.71 -34.05 -22.78
C GLU A 110 -7.11 -35.53 -22.67
N PRO A 111 -7.80 -36.10 -23.67
CA PRO A 111 -8.17 -37.50 -23.65
C PRO A 111 -6.92 -38.38 -23.73
N GLY A 112 -6.87 -39.41 -22.89
CA GLY A 112 -5.85 -40.44 -22.97
C GLY A 112 -6.11 -41.39 -24.14
N VAL A 113 -5.04 -41.98 -24.68
CA VAL A 113 -5.12 -43.03 -25.70
C VAL A 113 -4.75 -44.37 -25.05
N ALA A 114 -5.77 -45.13 -24.66
CA ALA A 114 -5.59 -46.38 -23.92
C ALA A 114 -4.76 -47.43 -24.68
N LEU A 115 -4.91 -47.48 -26.01
CA LEU A 115 -4.13 -48.37 -26.88
C LEU A 115 -2.63 -48.04 -26.89
N ASP A 116 -2.29 -46.77 -26.70
CA ASP A 116 -0.90 -46.29 -26.68
C ASP A 116 -0.35 -46.16 -25.25
N GLY A 117 -1.14 -46.56 -24.24
CA GLY A 117 -0.78 -46.41 -22.82
C GLY A 117 -0.73 -44.94 -22.34
N ILE A 118 -1.24 -44.00 -23.13
CA ILE A 118 -1.25 -42.57 -22.81
C ILE A 118 -2.41 -42.27 -21.87
N LYS A 119 -2.10 -41.80 -20.66
CA LYS A 119 -3.12 -41.38 -19.69
C LYS A 119 -3.69 -40.01 -20.05
N ALA A 120 -4.94 -39.79 -19.68
CA ALA A 120 -5.56 -38.47 -19.78
C ALA A 120 -4.77 -37.45 -18.94
N LYS A 121 -4.67 -36.22 -19.45
CA LYS A 121 -3.82 -35.18 -18.86
C LYS A 121 -4.59 -33.86 -18.73
N PRO A 122 -4.48 -33.15 -17.60
CA PRO A 122 -4.99 -31.78 -17.46
C PRO A 122 -4.47 -30.83 -18.54
N ARG A 123 -5.36 -30.04 -19.16
CA ARG A 123 -4.96 -28.95 -20.09
C ARG A 123 -4.33 -27.75 -19.38
N LEU A 124 -4.63 -27.60 -18.09
CA LEU A 124 -4.08 -26.58 -17.20
C LEU A 124 -3.64 -27.22 -15.89
N LEU A 125 -2.35 -27.12 -15.57
CA LEU A 125 -1.79 -27.55 -14.30
C LEU A 125 -1.68 -26.33 -13.38
N LEU A 126 -2.45 -26.31 -12.29
CA LEU A 126 -2.27 -25.29 -11.24
C LEU A 126 -1.03 -25.61 -10.41
N ARG A 127 -0.71 -24.75 -9.44
CA ARG A 127 0.36 -24.99 -8.47
C ARG A 127 0.09 -26.26 -7.66
N ASP A 128 1.14 -26.94 -7.18
CA ASP A 128 1.03 -28.22 -6.48
C ASP A 128 -0.03 -28.27 -5.38
N GLN A 129 -0.17 -27.20 -4.60
CA GLN A 129 -1.14 -27.12 -3.49
C GLN A 129 -2.59 -27.16 -3.97
N ASP A 130 -2.86 -26.65 -5.18
CA ASP A 130 -4.20 -26.48 -5.75
C ASP A 130 -4.49 -27.53 -6.86
N SER A 131 -3.44 -28.11 -7.47
CA SER A 131 -3.55 -28.96 -8.65
C SER A 131 -4.38 -30.22 -8.39
N GLY A 132 -4.16 -30.91 -7.28
CA GLY A 132 -4.92 -32.13 -6.95
C GLY A 132 -6.41 -31.84 -6.76
N PHE A 133 -6.73 -30.73 -6.09
CA PHE A 133 -8.10 -30.28 -5.87
C PHE A 133 -8.78 -29.92 -7.21
N PHE A 134 -8.11 -29.10 -8.02
CA PHE A 134 -8.65 -28.65 -9.31
C PHE A 134 -8.87 -29.80 -10.30
N THR A 135 -7.92 -30.74 -10.39
CA THR A 135 -8.07 -31.93 -11.22
C THR A 135 -9.24 -32.79 -10.76
N THR A 136 -9.39 -32.99 -9.45
CA THR A 136 -10.46 -33.83 -8.88
C THR A 136 -11.86 -33.26 -9.13
N TYR A 137 -12.03 -31.95 -8.99
CA TYR A 137 -13.37 -31.34 -8.94
C TYR A 137 -13.78 -30.61 -10.23
N VAL A 138 -12.83 -30.01 -10.96
CA VAL A 138 -13.11 -29.20 -12.15
C VAL A 138 -12.81 -30.00 -13.42
N GLN A 139 -11.64 -30.64 -13.49
CA GLN A 139 -11.19 -31.29 -14.72
C GLN A 139 -11.73 -32.71 -14.91
N THR A 140 -12.03 -33.39 -13.80
CA THR A 140 -12.69 -34.69 -13.85
C THR A 140 -14.18 -34.50 -14.13
N PRO A 141 -14.75 -35.17 -15.17
CA PRO A 141 -16.17 -35.07 -15.50
C PRO A 141 -17.09 -35.47 -14.35
N ASN A 142 -18.25 -34.82 -14.23
CA ASN A 142 -19.32 -35.16 -13.27
C ASN A 142 -18.90 -35.06 -11.79
N ARG A 143 -17.91 -34.23 -11.46
CA ARG A 143 -17.43 -33.98 -10.08
C ARG A 143 -17.81 -32.60 -9.56
N LEU A 144 -18.43 -31.77 -10.39
CA LEU A 144 -18.80 -30.41 -10.03
C LEU A 144 -19.81 -30.39 -8.88
N ASP A 145 -20.83 -31.26 -8.90
CA ASP A 145 -21.81 -31.34 -7.80
C ASP A 145 -21.19 -31.63 -6.44
N ASP A 146 -20.11 -32.42 -6.40
CA ASP A 146 -19.39 -32.71 -5.17
C ASP A 146 -18.62 -31.49 -4.68
N LEU A 147 -18.06 -30.67 -5.60
CA LEU A 147 -17.43 -29.39 -5.28
C LEU A 147 -18.43 -28.44 -4.64
N LEU A 148 -19.62 -28.29 -5.24
CA LEU A 148 -20.65 -27.34 -4.80
C LEU A 148 -21.19 -27.64 -3.38
N LYS A 149 -21.10 -28.91 -2.94
CA LYS A 149 -21.53 -29.37 -1.62
C LYS A 149 -20.48 -29.20 -0.53
N LEU A 150 -19.22 -28.85 -0.87
CA LEU A 150 -18.17 -28.65 0.12
C LEU A 150 -18.44 -27.44 1.01
N SER A 151 -18.40 -27.65 2.33
CA SER A 151 -18.47 -26.56 3.31
C SER A 151 -17.14 -25.81 3.40
N ASP A 152 -17.17 -24.59 3.96
CA ASP A 152 -15.96 -23.77 4.13
C ASP A 152 -14.86 -24.48 4.93
N HIS A 153 -15.25 -25.32 5.89
CA HIS A 153 -14.33 -26.11 6.71
C HIS A 153 -13.64 -27.25 5.95
N ALA A 154 -14.22 -27.73 4.84
CA ALA A 154 -13.62 -28.78 4.02
C ALA A 154 -12.57 -28.23 3.03
N LEU A 155 -12.43 -26.91 2.94
CA LEU A 155 -11.55 -26.25 1.98
C LEU A 155 -10.23 -25.83 2.64
N ALA A 156 -9.13 -26.39 2.12
CA ALA A 156 -7.81 -26.21 2.70
C ALA A 156 -7.26 -24.77 2.62
N ASN A 157 -7.64 -23.98 1.61
CA ASN A 157 -7.10 -22.64 1.38
C ASN A 157 -8.11 -21.71 0.66
N ASP A 158 -7.77 -20.43 0.51
CA ASP A 158 -8.62 -19.43 -0.15
C ASP A 158 -8.82 -19.69 -1.65
N SER A 159 -7.84 -20.30 -2.32
CA SER A 159 -7.94 -20.67 -3.74
C SER A 159 -9.02 -21.75 -3.94
N HIS A 160 -9.09 -22.75 -3.05
CA HIS A 160 -10.14 -23.78 -3.07
C HIS A 160 -11.53 -23.16 -2.81
N ARG A 161 -11.63 -22.18 -1.90
CA ARG A 161 -12.85 -21.37 -1.69
C ARG A 161 -13.25 -20.63 -2.96
N ALA A 162 -12.33 -19.88 -3.55
CA ALA A 162 -12.58 -19.15 -4.79
C ALA A 162 -12.98 -20.07 -5.95
N ILE A 163 -12.35 -21.23 -6.11
CA ILE A 163 -12.71 -22.22 -7.14
C ILE A 163 -14.15 -22.71 -6.94
N ARG A 164 -14.51 -23.11 -5.71
CA ARG A 164 -15.88 -23.56 -5.38
C ARG A 164 -16.90 -22.45 -5.60
N ASP A 165 -16.65 -21.27 -5.06
CA ASP A 165 -17.63 -20.17 -5.07
C ASP A 165 -17.90 -19.68 -6.48
N ASN A 166 -16.86 -19.61 -7.32
CA ASN A 166 -17.01 -19.29 -8.73
C ASN A 166 -17.74 -20.38 -9.50
N ALA A 167 -17.39 -21.65 -9.28
CA ALA A 167 -18.13 -22.77 -9.88
C ALA A 167 -19.61 -22.73 -9.51
N LYS A 168 -19.92 -22.41 -8.25
CA LYS A 168 -21.29 -22.31 -7.73
C LYS A 168 -22.07 -21.19 -8.41
N VAL A 169 -21.54 -19.97 -8.41
CA VAL A 169 -22.22 -18.81 -8.99
C VAL A 169 -22.38 -18.96 -10.50
N LEU A 170 -21.38 -19.50 -11.21
CA LEU A 170 -21.48 -19.79 -12.64
C LEU A 170 -22.51 -20.88 -12.93
N GLN A 171 -22.55 -21.95 -12.13
CA GLN A 171 -23.56 -23.01 -12.26
C GLN A 171 -24.97 -22.47 -12.00
N GLU A 172 -25.17 -21.66 -10.96
CA GLU A 172 -26.48 -21.07 -10.63
C GLU A 172 -26.99 -20.19 -11.78
N ARG A 173 -26.10 -19.38 -12.35
CA ARG A 173 -26.42 -18.49 -13.47
C ARG A 173 -26.71 -19.26 -14.77
N LEU A 174 -25.90 -20.24 -15.11
CA LEU A 174 -26.05 -21.02 -16.35
C LEU A 174 -27.19 -22.03 -16.28
N SER A 175 -27.54 -22.53 -15.10
CA SER A 175 -28.69 -23.42 -14.91
C SER A 175 -30.03 -22.74 -15.19
N SER A 176 -30.10 -21.40 -15.11
CA SER A 176 -31.30 -20.65 -15.46
C SER A 176 -31.44 -20.40 -16.97
N TRP A 177 -30.48 -20.84 -17.80
CA TRP A 177 -30.48 -20.66 -19.25
C TRP A 177 -31.00 -21.91 -19.97
N THR A 178 -31.52 -21.73 -21.18
CA THR A 178 -31.87 -22.85 -22.06
C THR A 178 -30.61 -23.56 -22.58
N ASP A 179 -30.73 -24.85 -22.89
CA ASP A 179 -29.61 -25.61 -23.46
C ASP A 179 -29.06 -25.00 -24.75
N ASP A 180 -29.95 -24.53 -25.63
CA ASP A 180 -29.57 -23.81 -26.86
C ASP A 180 -28.69 -22.60 -26.57
N LYS A 181 -29.02 -21.82 -25.52
CA LYS A 181 -28.23 -20.64 -25.14
C LYS A 181 -26.87 -21.04 -24.56
N ARG A 182 -26.81 -22.09 -23.74
CA ARG A 182 -25.54 -22.64 -23.22
C ARG A 182 -24.65 -23.17 -24.35
N SER A 183 -25.23 -23.90 -25.30
CA SER A 183 -24.56 -24.44 -26.48
C SER A 183 -24.05 -23.31 -27.40
N ALA A 184 -24.83 -22.24 -27.57
CA ALA A 184 -24.40 -21.05 -28.32
C ALA A 184 -23.24 -20.32 -27.61
N LEU A 185 -23.28 -20.18 -26.28
CA LEU A 185 -22.18 -19.63 -25.49
C LEU A 185 -20.91 -20.48 -25.62
N ALA A 186 -21.03 -21.81 -25.55
CA ALA A 186 -19.91 -22.74 -25.75
C ALA A 186 -19.30 -22.61 -27.16
N ALA A 187 -20.14 -22.47 -28.19
CA ALA A 187 -19.69 -22.26 -29.57
C ALA A 187 -18.96 -20.91 -29.74
N LEU A 188 -19.49 -19.84 -29.13
CA LEU A 188 -18.85 -18.52 -29.09
C LEU A 188 -17.49 -18.61 -28.39
N ALA A 189 -17.46 -19.13 -27.15
CA ALA A 189 -16.23 -19.28 -26.37
C ALA A 189 -15.17 -20.05 -27.18
N ARG A 190 -15.54 -21.16 -27.82
CA ARG A 190 -14.60 -21.99 -28.58
C ARG A 190 -14.08 -21.32 -29.85
N ASN A 191 -14.95 -20.70 -30.64
CA ASN A 191 -14.64 -20.31 -32.02
C ASN A 191 -14.45 -18.80 -32.23
N ARG A 192 -15.09 -17.97 -31.41
CA ARG A 192 -15.15 -16.51 -31.56
C ARG A 192 -14.47 -15.75 -30.42
N THR A 193 -14.02 -16.44 -29.38
CA THR A 193 -13.19 -15.83 -28.32
C THR A 193 -11.71 -16.09 -28.56
N PHE A 194 -10.92 -15.02 -28.53
CA PHE A 194 -9.49 -15.01 -28.84
C PHE A 194 -8.67 -14.50 -27.66
N LEU A 195 -7.47 -15.06 -27.50
CA LEU A 195 -6.43 -14.58 -26.59
C LEU A 195 -5.18 -14.21 -27.40
N VAL A 196 -4.55 -13.09 -27.04
CA VAL A 196 -3.25 -12.69 -27.59
C VAL A 196 -2.17 -13.38 -26.79
N VAL A 197 -1.53 -14.39 -27.37
CA VAL A 197 -0.45 -15.14 -26.72
C VAL A 197 0.89 -14.51 -27.05
N VAL A 198 1.60 -14.08 -26.01
CA VAL A 198 2.97 -13.57 -26.10
C VAL A 198 3.90 -14.58 -25.47
N SER A 199 4.76 -15.20 -26.29
CA SER A 199 5.71 -16.22 -25.83
C SER A 199 7.13 -15.66 -25.76
N THR A 200 7.84 -16.03 -24.70
CA THR A 200 9.23 -15.64 -24.46
C THR A 200 10.10 -16.84 -24.11
N PRO A 201 11.41 -16.80 -24.44
CA PRO A 201 12.31 -17.91 -24.14
C PRO A 201 12.70 -17.98 -22.66
N ASP A 202 12.54 -16.90 -21.90
CA ASP A 202 13.01 -16.78 -20.53
C ASP A 202 12.10 -15.90 -19.67
N LEU A 203 12.14 -16.15 -18.36
CA LEU A 203 11.31 -15.49 -17.36
C LEU A 203 11.56 -13.97 -17.28
N ALA A 204 12.80 -13.52 -17.42
CA ALA A 204 13.13 -12.10 -17.32
C ALA A 204 12.51 -11.31 -18.49
N SER A 205 12.50 -11.89 -19.70
CA SER A 205 11.82 -11.35 -20.86
C SER A 205 10.30 -11.31 -20.68
N ALA A 206 9.70 -12.37 -20.14
CA ALA A 206 8.28 -12.42 -19.81
C ALA A 206 7.87 -11.29 -18.85
N HIS A 207 8.66 -11.07 -17.79
CA HIS A 207 8.39 -10.01 -16.81
C HIS A 207 8.50 -8.60 -17.40
N ARG A 208 9.49 -8.34 -18.27
CA ARG A 208 9.60 -7.04 -18.97
C ARG A 208 8.40 -6.77 -19.87
N ILE A 209 7.86 -7.79 -20.53
CA ILE A 209 6.66 -7.64 -21.35
C ILE A 209 5.45 -7.41 -20.46
N PHE A 210 5.32 -8.19 -19.40
CA PHE A 210 4.24 -8.06 -18.42
C PHE A 210 4.17 -6.65 -17.84
N SER A 211 5.29 -6.08 -17.40
CA SER A 211 5.32 -4.74 -16.78
C SER A 211 4.87 -3.65 -17.76
N VAL A 212 5.16 -3.82 -19.05
CA VAL A 212 4.72 -2.90 -20.11
C VAL A 212 3.24 -3.11 -20.45
N MET A 213 2.74 -4.36 -20.42
CA MET A 213 1.36 -4.70 -20.78
C MET A 213 0.34 -4.44 -19.65
N ASN A 214 0.75 -4.59 -18.38
CA ASN A 214 -0.11 -4.43 -17.20
C ASN A 214 -0.04 -3.07 -16.53
N ALA A 215 0.51 -2.05 -17.21
CA ALA A 215 0.46 -0.65 -16.77
C ALA A 215 -0.98 -0.07 -16.59
N ARG A 216 -2.02 -0.91 -16.60
CA ARG A 216 -3.44 -0.56 -16.40
C ARG A 216 -4.25 -1.60 -15.59
N GLY A 217 -3.67 -2.57 -14.88
CA GLY A 217 -4.46 -3.55 -14.10
C GLY A 217 -3.69 -4.31 -13.02
N LEU A 218 -3.93 -3.94 -11.75
CA LEU A 218 -3.32 -4.48 -10.50
C LEU A 218 -1.83 -4.78 -10.61
N ASP A 219 -1.03 -3.76 -10.36
CA ASP A 219 0.42 -3.76 -10.46
C ASP A 219 1.07 -4.92 -9.66
N LEU A 220 1.99 -5.64 -10.32
CA LEU A 220 3.03 -6.37 -9.59
C LEU A 220 3.85 -5.32 -8.85
N GLU A 221 3.95 -5.44 -7.53
CA GLU A 221 4.75 -4.51 -6.76
C GLU A 221 6.23 -4.83 -7.02
N PRO A 222 7.13 -3.84 -7.05
CA PRO A 222 8.55 -4.09 -7.21
C PRO A 222 9.12 -5.10 -6.21
N SER A 223 8.55 -5.16 -5.00
CA SER A 223 8.87 -6.16 -3.97
C SER A 223 8.66 -7.60 -4.43
N ASP A 224 7.65 -7.87 -5.26
CA ASP A 224 7.35 -9.21 -5.79
C ASP A 224 8.49 -9.68 -6.74
N ILE A 225 9.02 -8.75 -7.53
CA ILE A 225 10.13 -9.01 -8.45
C ILE A 225 11.44 -9.20 -7.68
N PHE A 226 11.71 -8.38 -6.66
CA PHE A 226 12.90 -8.56 -5.84
C PHE A 226 12.87 -9.87 -5.05
N LYS A 227 11.70 -10.31 -4.58
CA LYS A 227 11.54 -11.61 -3.93
C LYS A 227 11.94 -12.75 -4.86
N SER A 228 11.43 -12.78 -6.09
CA SER A 228 11.74 -13.87 -7.02
C SER A 228 13.22 -13.94 -7.37
N GLU A 229 13.88 -12.78 -7.55
CA GLU A 229 15.31 -12.70 -7.80
C GLU A 229 16.15 -13.19 -6.61
N VAL A 230 15.83 -12.72 -5.39
CA VAL A 230 16.59 -13.09 -4.17
C VAL A 230 16.39 -14.56 -3.84
N ILE A 231 15.14 -15.02 -3.72
CA ILE A 231 14.85 -16.41 -3.34
C ILE A 231 15.33 -17.37 -4.42
N GLY A 232 15.18 -17.02 -5.70
CA GLY A 232 15.70 -17.82 -6.82
C GLY A 232 17.24 -17.95 -6.82
N SER A 233 17.95 -17.05 -6.14
CA SER A 233 19.41 -17.08 -5.99
C SER A 233 19.89 -17.78 -4.71
N ILE A 234 18.98 -18.32 -3.89
CA ILE A 234 19.29 -19.09 -2.67
C ILE A 234 19.24 -20.58 -2.97
N ASP A 235 20.06 -21.38 -2.27
CA ASP A 235 20.06 -22.84 -2.37
C ASP A 235 18.67 -23.44 -2.09
N ALA A 236 18.26 -24.41 -2.91
CA ALA A 236 16.92 -25.01 -2.88
C ALA A 236 16.48 -25.51 -1.48
N ALA A 237 17.42 -26.00 -0.67
CA ALA A 237 17.15 -26.47 0.69
C ALA A 237 16.71 -25.35 1.65
N GLN A 238 17.09 -24.09 1.39
CA GLN A 238 16.81 -22.95 2.25
C GLN A 238 15.74 -22.02 1.68
N GLN A 239 15.42 -22.12 0.38
CA GLN A 239 14.44 -21.25 -0.30
C GLN A 239 13.11 -21.15 0.45
N GLN A 240 12.57 -22.27 0.93
CA GLN A 240 11.28 -22.27 1.64
C GLN A 240 11.33 -21.48 2.96
N ALA A 241 12.43 -21.59 3.72
CA ALA A 241 12.60 -20.86 4.97
C ALA A 241 12.69 -19.35 4.72
N TYR A 242 13.52 -18.93 3.76
CA TYR A 242 13.68 -17.51 3.42
C TYR A 242 12.44 -16.91 2.75
N ALA A 243 11.73 -17.67 1.92
CA ALA A 243 10.46 -17.23 1.36
C ALA A 243 9.42 -16.97 2.45
N LYS A 244 9.36 -17.84 3.47
CA LYS A 244 8.47 -17.67 4.62
C LYS A 244 8.85 -16.44 5.47
N SER A 245 10.14 -16.19 5.70
CA SER A 245 10.60 -14.99 6.41
C SER A 245 10.21 -13.71 5.68
N TRP A 246 10.40 -13.68 4.36
CA TRP A 246 9.98 -12.58 3.49
C TRP A 246 8.47 -12.34 3.56
N GLU A 247 7.67 -13.41 3.45
CA GLU A 247 6.20 -13.34 3.55
C GLU A 247 5.74 -12.86 4.91
N THR A 248 6.43 -13.24 5.99
CA THR A 248 6.13 -12.77 7.34
C THR A 248 6.36 -11.26 7.46
N ALA A 249 7.48 -10.75 6.92
CA ALA A 249 7.75 -9.31 6.89
C ALA A 249 6.70 -8.54 6.05
N GLU A 250 6.31 -9.09 4.90
CA GLU A 250 5.28 -8.51 4.04
C GLU A 250 3.89 -8.50 4.72
N GLN A 251 3.54 -9.59 5.42
CA GLN A 251 2.29 -9.68 6.17
C GLN A 251 2.24 -8.68 7.33
N ASN A 252 3.34 -8.53 8.07
CA ASN A 252 3.40 -7.61 9.22
C ASN A 252 3.29 -6.14 8.80
N LEU A 253 3.96 -5.76 7.71
CA LEU A 253 3.97 -4.37 7.22
C LEU A 253 2.77 -4.05 6.31
N GLY A 254 2.18 -5.07 5.69
CA GLY A 254 1.24 -4.94 4.60
C GLY A 254 1.94 -4.65 3.26
N ARG A 255 1.33 -5.10 2.16
CA ARG A 255 1.94 -5.13 0.82
C ARG A 255 2.50 -3.78 0.36
N THR A 256 1.73 -2.70 0.48
CA THR A 256 2.16 -1.36 0.04
C THR A 256 3.31 -0.81 0.89
N THR A 257 3.21 -0.91 2.21
CA THR A 257 4.26 -0.43 3.11
C THR A 257 5.55 -1.24 2.97
N PHE A 258 5.41 -2.55 2.74
CA PHE A 258 6.54 -3.43 2.45
C PHE A 258 7.20 -3.08 1.10
N ALA A 259 6.43 -2.72 0.08
CA ALA A 259 6.97 -2.20 -1.17
C ALA A 259 7.73 -0.87 -0.97
N ASP A 260 7.19 0.04 -0.14
CA ASP A 260 7.84 1.31 0.21
C ASP A 260 9.18 1.11 0.94
N LEU A 261 9.36 0.01 1.67
CA LEU A 261 10.63 -0.32 2.32
C LEU A 261 11.80 -0.33 1.33
N PHE A 262 11.59 -0.82 0.09
CA PHE A 262 12.64 -0.86 -0.93
C PHE A 262 13.05 0.53 -1.41
N LEU A 263 12.12 1.51 -1.41
CA LEU A 263 12.45 2.91 -1.66
C LEU A 263 13.37 3.47 -0.57
N HIS A 264 13.07 3.14 0.69
CA HIS A 264 13.87 3.56 1.84
C HIS A 264 15.25 2.90 1.86
N LEU A 265 15.32 1.57 1.68
CA LEU A 265 16.57 0.81 1.60
C LEU A 265 17.48 1.34 0.49
N ARG A 266 16.93 1.65 -0.69
CA ARG A 266 17.69 2.26 -1.77
C ARG A 266 18.35 3.55 -1.34
N MET A 267 17.62 4.43 -0.65
CA MET A 267 18.16 5.71 -0.20
C MET A 267 19.22 5.54 0.89
N ILE A 268 19.01 4.62 1.82
CA ILE A 268 19.98 4.27 2.89
C ILE A 268 21.30 3.79 2.29
N VAL A 269 21.22 2.87 1.31
CA VAL A 269 22.43 2.25 0.72
C VAL A 269 23.07 3.14 -0.34
N ALA A 270 22.30 3.61 -1.32
CA ALA A 270 22.84 4.36 -2.46
C ALA A 270 23.20 5.81 -2.09
N LYS A 271 22.54 6.38 -1.07
CA LYS A 271 22.72 7.79 -0.64
C LYS A 271 22.71 8.76 -1.82
N ALA A 272 21.79 8.49 -2.74
CA ALA A 272 21.61 9.18 -3.99
C ALA A 272 20.12 9.33 -4.27
N ARG A 273 19.76 10.38 -5.00
CA ARG A 273 18.37 10.57 -5.43
C ARG A 273 18.02 9.54 -6.50
N GLY A 274 16.76 9.13 -6.52
CA GLY A 274 16.26 8.29 -7.61
C GLY A 274 16.08 9.09 -8.89
N GLN A 275 16.60 8.55 -9.98
CA GLN A 275 16.55 9.14 -11.30
C GLN A 275 15.72 8.28 -12.28
N ARG A 276 15.59 6.99 -12.00
CA ARG A 276 14.88 5.98 -12.78
C ARG A 276 13.95 5.15 -11.89
N GLU A 277 13.20 4.25 -12.52
CA GLU A 277 12.30 3.33 -11.83
C GLU A 277 13.04 2.46 -10.80
N LEU A 278 12.36 2.18 -9.69
CA LEU A 278 12.90 1.38 -8.58
C LEU A 278 13.35 -0.01 -9.04
N LEU A 279 12.62 -0.62 -9.97
CA LEU A 279 12.94 -1.92 -10.58
C LEU A 279 14.29 -1.97 -11.30
N ILE A 280 14.79 -0.81 -11.75
CA ILE A 280 16.09 -0.71 -12.42
C ILE A 280 17.16 -0.35 -11.40
N GLU A 281 16.89 0.65 -10.56
CA GLU A 281 17.91 1.19 -9.65
C GLU A 281 18.20 0.30 -8.47
N PHE A 282 17.18 -0.30 -7.84
CA PHE A 282 17.37 -1.11 -6.64
C PHE A 282 18.25 -2.33 -6.91
N PRO A 283 18.06 -3.09 -8.00
CA PRO A 283 18.97 -4.16 -8.32
C PRO A 283 20.40 -3.68 -8.56
N GLN A 284 20.58 -2.58 -9.30
CA GLN A 284 21.91 -2.05 -9.62
C GLN A 284 22.67 -1.51 -8.41
N GLN A 285 21.98 -0.83 -7.50
CA GLN A 285 22.58 -0.10 -6.39
C GLN A 285 22.65 -0.92 -5.10
N VAL A 286 21.75 -1.90 -4.93
CA VAL A 286 21.62 -2.67 -3.69
C VAL A 286 21.70 -4.18 -3.98
N LEU A 287 20.73 -4.73 -4.71
CA LEU A 287 20.50 -6.19 -4.75
C LEU A 287 21.65 -6.98 -5.40
N ASN A 288 22.19 -6.49 -6.52
CA ASN A 288 23.23 -7.18 -7.29
C ASN A 288 24.51 -7.40 -6.49
N ALA A 289 24.81 -6.54 -5.50
CA ALA A 289 25.95 -6.73 -4.62
C ALA A 289 25.84 -8.00 -3.76
N TYR A 290 24.62 -8.52 -3.59
CA TYR A 290 24.31 -9.74 -2.85
C TYR A 290 24.04 -10.92 -3.79
N THR A 291 23.10 -10.78 -4.72
CA THR A 291 22.65 -11.89 -5.58
C THR A 291 23.75 -12.40 -6.50
N LYS A 292 24.53 -11.50 -7.14
CA LYS A 292 25.62 -11.90 -8.06
C LYS A 292 26.88 -12.41 -7.35
N THR A 293 26.95 -12.29 -6.02
CA THR A 293 28.10 -12.76 -5.22
C THR A 293 27.78 -14.00 -4.40
N GLY A 294 26.61 -14.63 -4.61
CA GLY A 294 26.18 -15.80 -3.84
C GLY A 294 25.79 -15.48 -2.39
N ARG A 295 25.52 -14.21 -2.06
CA ARG A 295 25.17 -13.73 -0.72
C ARG A 295 23.70 -13.33 -0.60
N ALA A 296 22.83 -14.02 -1.35
CA ALA A 296 21.39 -13.73 -1.36
C ALA A 296 20.75 -13.92 0.03
N THR A 297 21.20 -14.90 0.81
CA THR A 297 20.78 -15.10 2.20
C THR A 297 21.15 -13.91 3.09
N SER A 298 22.39 -13.40 2.98
CA SER A 298 22.84 -12.19 3.69
C SER A 298 22.02 -10.94 3.35
N PHE A 299 21.48 -10.82 2.13
CA PHE A 299 20.56 -9.71 1.84
C PHE A 299 19.31 -9.81 2.71
N VAL A 300 18.75 -11.01 2.88
CA VAL A 300 17.56 -11.17 3.71
C VAL A 300 17.90 -10.95 5.19
N ASP A 301 18.97 -11.57 5.67
CA ASP A 301 19.33 -11.58 7.09
C ASP A 301 19.91 -10.24 7.58
N ASP A 302 20.77 -9.59 6.80
CA ASP A 302 21.52 -8.41 7.26
C ASP A 302 20.86 -7.08 6.85
N MET A 303 20.02 -7.11 5.80
CA MET A 303 19.39 -5.93 5.21
C MET A 303 17.86 -6.00 5.35
N LEU A 304 17.18 -6.93 4.69
CA LEU A 304 15.72 -6.89 4.61
C LEU A 304 15.05 -7.05 5.98
N MET A 305 15.37 -8.10 6.72
CA MET A 305 14.68 -8.43 7.97
C MET A 305 14.91 -7.39 9.07
N PRO A 306 16.16 -6.92 9.35
CA PRO A 306 16.38 -5.90 10.36
C PRO A 306 15.65 -4.59 10.07
N TYR A 307 15.66 -4.15 8.80
CA TYR A 307 14.94 -2.94 8.41
C TYR A 307 13.42 -3.14 8.38
N ALA A 308 12.91 -4.34 8.08
CA ALA A 308 11.49 -4.64 8.19
C ALA A 308 11.01 -4.61 9.65
N THR A 309 11.80 -5.15 10.58
CA THR A 309 11.55 -5.07 12.03
C THR A 309 11.58 -3.61 12.50
N ALA A 310 12.63 -2.86 12.18
CA ALA A 310 12.73 -1.43 12.50
C ALA A 310 11.55 -0.61 11.95
N TYR A 311 11.08 -0.95 10.74
CA TYR A 311 9.93 -0.28 10.14
C TYR A 311 8.61 -0.65 10.84
N THR A 312 8.49 -1.89 11.30
CA THR A 312 7.35 -2.34 12.10
C THR A 312 7.27 -1.54 13.40
N HIS A 313 8.39 -1.40 14.12
CA HIS A 313 8.47 -0.58 15.33
C HIS A 313 8.17 0.91 15.07
N LEU A 314 8.68 1.47 13.96
CA LEU A 314 8.39 2.85 13.56
C LEU A 314 6.88 3.08 13.38
N LEU A 315 6.19 2.14 12.74
CA LEU A 315 4.76 2.28 12.43
C LEU A 315 3.88 2.02 13.65
N ASN A 316 4.18 0.97 14.41
CA ASN A 316 3.39 0.57 15.57
C ASN A 316 3.65 1.45 16.80
N GLN A 317 4.85 2.05 16.92
CA GLN A 317 5.31 2.78 18.10
C GLN A 317 5.15 1.93 19.37
N ASP A 318 5.69 0.71 19.33
CA ASP A 318 5.42 -0.39 20.26
C ASP A 318 6.62 -0.78 21.13
N TYR A 319 7.60 0.12 21.32
CA TYR A 319 8.60 -0.07 22.37
C TYR A 319 7.93 -0.06 23.77
N ASP A 320 8.59 -0.63 24.78
CA ASP A 320 8.00 -0.82 26.11
C ASP A 320 7.57 0.51 26.75
N GLU A 321 6.27 0.71 26.90
CA GLU A 321 5.69 1.90 27.53
C GLU A 321 5.91 1.98 29.04
N HIS A 322 6.30 0.88 29.69
CA HIS A 322 6.60 0.87 31.13
C HIS A 322 8.01 1.40 31.43
N ASP A 323 8.90 1.40 30.44
CA ASP A 323 10.22 2.03 30.55
C ASP A 323 10.16 3.48 30.05
N ALA A 324 10.51 4.42 30.92
CA ALA A 324 10.46 5.84 30.62
C ALA A 324 11.36 6.25 29.45
N SER A 325 12.45 5.54 29.19
CA SER A 325 13.37 5.81 28.08
C SER A 325 12.76 5.37 26.76
N TRP A 326 12.17 4.17 26.72
CA TRP A 326 11.49 3.64 25.53
C TRP A 326 10.19 4.37 25.21
N SER A 327 9.44 4.80 26.23
CA SER A 327 8.25 5.64 26.02
C SER A 327 8.60 6.96 25.31
N LYS A 328 9.77 7.57 25.58
CA LYS A 328 10.23 8.75 24.83
C LYS A 328 10.45 8.45 23.35
N VAL A 329 11.03 7.31 23.02
CA VAL A 329 11.23 6.88 21.63
C VAL A 329 9.88 6.79 20.91
N ASN A 330 8.89 6.12 21.52
CA ASN A 330 7.53 6.06 20.98
C ASN A 330 6.94 7.46 20.76
N ASN A 331 7.16 8.38 21.70
CA ASN A 331 6.67 9.75 21.60
C ASN A 331 7.28 10.51 20.41
N TRP A 332 8.58 10.33 20.13
CA TRP A 332 9.19 10.91 18.93
C TRP A 332 8.65 10.31 17.64
N LEU A 333 8.48 8.99 17.58
CA LEU A 333 7.92 8.31 16.41
C LEU A 333 6.49 8.80 16.13
N ARG A 334 5.66 8.96 17.17
CA ARG A 334 4.32 9.57 17.09
C ARG A 334 4.33 10.98 16.54
N ARG A 335 5.34 11.80 16.87
CA ARG A 335 5.49 13.16 16.33
C ARG A 335 5.87 13.13 14.86
N LEU A 336 6.89 12.36 14.50
CA LEU A 336 7.39 12.27 13.12
C LEU A 336 6.33 11.74 12.14
N VAL A 337 5.50 10.77 12.55
CA VAL A 337 4.41 10.25 11.72
C VAL A 337 3.33 11.31 11.40
N GLN A 338 3.25 12.41 12.15
CA GLN A 338 2.32 13.52 11.85
C GLN A 338 2.80 14.44 10.72
N LEU A 339 4.03 14.28 10.24
CA LEU A 339 4.56 15.04 9.10
C LEU A 339 3.80 14.69 7.81
N ASP A 340 3.80 15.60 6.84
CA ASP A 340 3.07 15.46 5.57
C ASP A 340 3.83 14.71 4.47
N ASN A 341 4.97 14.09 4.82
CA ASN A 341 5.87 13.39 3.91
C ASN A 341 6.62 12.27 4.65
N ASN A 342 7.24 11.38 3.88
CA ASN A 342 7.96 10.19 4.39
C ASN A 342 9.48 10.25 4.18
N ASP A 343 10.03 11.40 3.76
CA ASP A 343 11.45 11.51 3.39
C ASP A 343 12.40 11.40 4.60
N TRP A 344 11.89 11.58 5.81
CA TRP A 344 12.60 11.42 7.09
C TRP A 344 12.73 9.96 7.54
N ARG A 345 11.93 9.04 6.96
CA ARG A 345 11.93 7.62 7.36
C ARG A 345 13.27 6.93 7.13
N PRO A 346 14.02 7.14 6.03
CA PRO A 346 15.29 6.45 5.81
C PRO A 346 16.34 6.71 6.91
N PRO A 347 16.62 7.97 7.34
CA PRO A 347 17.46 8.21 8.52
C PRO A 347 16.91 7.60 9.82
N ALA A 348 15.60 7.66 10.05
CA ALA A 348 15.00 7.05 11.24
C ALA A 348 15.17 5.51 11.25
N LEU A 349 14.91 4.86 10.11
CA LEU A 349 15.11 3.42 9.94
C LEU A 349 16.58 3.03 10.13
N TRP A 350 17.52 3.83 9.65
CA TRP A 350 18.95 3.63 9.92
C TRP A 350 19.22 3.64 11.42
N ALA A 351 18.70 4.62 12.16
CA ALA A 351 18.94 4.70 13.61
C ALA A 351 18.29 3.52 14.35
N LEU A 352 17.02 3.23 14.04
CA LEU A 352 16.28 2.12 14.65
C LEU A 352 16.90 0.76 14.33
N ARG A 353 17.58 0.58 13.19
CA ARG A 353 18.25 -0.68 12.85
C ARG A 353 19.63 -0.82 13.52
N ASN A 354 20.35 0.28 13.70
CA ASN A 354 21.73 0.24 14.21
C ASN A 354 21.84 0.46 15.73
N HIS A 355 20.76 0.91 16.37
CA HIS A 355 20.71 1.26 17.79
C HIS A 355 19.35 0.83 18.40
N ASP A 356 18.84 -0.35 18.04
CA ASP A 356 17.55 -0.88 18.51
C ASP A 356 17.54 -1.24 20.01
N ASP A 357 18.70 -1.24 20.65
CA ASP A 357 18.93 -1.53 22.06
C ASP A 357 19.36 -0.30 22.89
N ASP A 358 19.54 0.86 22.25
CA ASP A 358 20.00 2.10 22.90
C ASP A 358 18.93 3.20 22.86
N PRO A 359 18.01 3.24 23.85
CA PRO A 359 16.95 4.23 23.89
C PRO A 359 17.48 5.65 24.11
N ALA A 360 18.66 5.82 24.71
CA ALA A 360 19.24 7.14 24.94
C ALA A 360 19.78 7.74 23.63
N PHE A 361 20.44 6.92 22.81
CA PHE A 361 20.83 7.31 21.47
C PHE A 361 19.61 7.66 20.62
N LEU A 362 18.57 6.82 20.63
CA LEU A 362 17.36 7.04 19.84
C LEU A 362 16.59 8.30 20.28
N ASP A 363 16.51 8.58 21.59
CA ASP A 363 15.89 9.82 22.12
C ASP A 363 16.60 11.06 21.56
N GLY A 364 17.94 11.10 21.64
CA GLY A 364 18.74 12.21 21.11
C GLY A 364 18.65 12.34 19.58
N PHE A 365 18.75 11.22 18.87
CA PHE A 365 18.68 11.16 17.41
C PHE A 365 17.32 11.65 16.89
N LEU A 366 16.23 11.07 17.40
CA LEU A 366 14.88 11.39 16.93
C LEU A 366 14.47 12.82 17.31
N ARG A 367 14.96 13.35 18.43
CA ARG A 367 14.80 14.77 18.78
C ARG A 367 15.41 15.70 17.72
N ARG A 368 16.67 15.44 17.32
CA ARG A 368 17.32 16.24 16.26
C ARG A 368 16.65 16.05 14.90
N LEU A 369 16.21 14.84 14.58
CA LEU A 369 15.48 14.54 13.34
C LEU A 369 14.14 15.26 13.28
N GLU A 370 13.36 15.25 14.37
CA GLU A 370 12.09 15.96 14.47
C GLU A 370 12.28 17.46 14.28
N ARG A 371 13.27 18.07 14.94
CA ARG A 371 13.59 19.49 14.78
C ARG A 371 13.89 19.85 13.32
N LEU A 372 14.73 19.07 12.66
CA LEU A 372 15.08 19.28 11.25
C LEU A 372 13.84 19.17 10.35
N ALA A 373 13.05 18.12 10.54
CA ALA A 373 11.85 17.87 9.75
C ALA A 373 10.75 18.92 9.99
N ALA A 374 10.55 19.34 11.24
CA ALA A 374 9.62 20.40 11.62
C ALA A 374 9.97 21.75 10.97
N SER A 375 11.26 22.13 10.99
CA SER A 375 11.71 23.36 10.31
C SER A 375 11.43 23.29 8.80
N MET A 376 11.76 22.18 8.14
CA MET A 376 11.48 22.03 6.70
C MET A 376 9.99 22.06 6.39
N LEU A 377 9.15 21.47 7.25
CA LEU A 377 7.69 21.52 7.15
C LEU A 377 7.19 22.96 7.25
N LEU A 378 7.64 23.72 8.26
CA LEU A 378 7.29 25.13 8.48
C LEU A 378 7.67 26.01 7.29
N ARG A 379 8.88 25.81 6.76
CA ARG A 379 9.40 26.56 5.60
C ARG A 379 8.88 26.07 4.24
N ARG A 380 8.08 25.00 4.22
CA ARG A 380 7.54 24.37 3.01
C ARG A 380 8.62 23.97 2.00
N VAL A 381 9.73 23.45 2.51
CA VAL A 381 10.82 22.92 1.67
C VAL A 381 10.26 21.78 0.83
N TYR A 382 10.35 21.91 -0.49
CA TYR A 382 9.89 20.90 -1.43
C TYR A 382 10.81 19.66 -1.43
N THR A 383 10.38 18.59 -2.09
CA THR A 383 10.99 17.26 -1.97
C THR A 383 12.49 17.23 -2.27
N THR A 384 12.95 17.94 -3.29
CA THR A 384 14.33 17.80 -3.77
C THR A 384 15.40 18.26 -2.76
N PRO A 385 15.37 19.49 -2.20
CA PRO A 385 16.29 19.89 -1.14
C PRO A 385 16.16 19.03 0.11
N ARG A 386 14.93 18.66 0.49
CA ARG A 386 14.65 17.82 1.66
C ARG A 386 15.32 16.44 1.59
N VAL A 387 15.10 15.72 0.48
CA VAL A 387 15.75 14.42 0.23
C VAL A 387 17.28 14.56 0.19
N THR A 388 17.79 15.68 -0.35
CA THR A 388 19.24 15.94 -0.38
C THR A 388 19.82 16.10 1.02
N ARG A 389 19.12 16.81 1.91
CA ARG A 389 19.55 16.97 3.31
C ARG A 389 19.57 15.63 4.05
N TYR A 390 18.57 14.78 3.84
CA TYR A 390 18.54 13.44 4.45
C TYR A 390 19.56 12.47 3.84
N ILE A 391 19.89 12.58 2.55
CA ILE A 391 21.01 11.86 1.93
C ILE A 391 22.33 12.27 2.58
N GLU A 392 22.54 13.58 2.78
CA GLU A 392 23.75 14.08 3.43
C GLU A 392 23.85 13.61 4.87
N LEU A 393 22.72 13.60 5.60
CA LEU A 393 22.64 12.99 6.92
C LEU A 393 23.08 11.52 6.90
N LEU A 394 22.51 10.69 6.02
CA LEU A 394 22.89 9.28 5.90
C LEU A 394 24.38 9.08 5.58
N LYS A 395 25.01 9.98 4.80
CA LYS A 395 26.46 9.93 4.54
C LYS A 395 27.27 10.18 5.79
N GLN A 396 26.88 11.17 6.59
CA GLN A 396 27.57 11.52 7.84
C GLN A 396 27.37 10.43 8.90
N LEU A 397 26.18 9.82 8.95
CA LEU A 397 25.89 8.68 9.83
C LEU A 397 26.77 7.47 9.52
N ASP A 398 26.93 7.13 8.25
CA ASP A 398 27.85 6.04 7.84
C ASP A 398 29.33 6.40 8.04
N ALA A 399 29.67 7.70 8.12
CA ALA A 399 31.01 8.15 8.50
C ALA A 399 31.22 8.12 10.03
N GLY A 400 30.22 7.70 10.81
CA GLY A 400 30.31 7.58 12.27
C GLY A 400 29.98 8.84 13.04
N ALA A 401 29.39 9.87 12.40
CA ALA A 401 29.03 11.11 13.09
C ALA A 401 27.89 10.92 14.10
N GLY A 402 27.06 9.88 13.94
CA GLY A 402 25.97 9.55 14.87
C GLY A 402 25.04 10.75 15.11
N VAL A 403 24.74 11.03 16.38
CA VAL A 403 23.90 12.18 16.75
C VAL A 403 24.55 13.52 16.45
N ASP A 404 25.86 13.61 16.21
CA ASP A 404 26.62 14.85 15.99
C ASP A 404 26.69 15.29 14.53
N ALA A 405 26.02 14.59 13.62
CA ALA A 405 25.98 14.93 12.19
C ALA A 405 25.51 16.38 11.96
N GLU A 406 26.35 17.21 11.31
CA GLU A 406 26.04 18.60 10.92
C GLU A 406 24.80 18.72 10.02
N ALA A 407 24.41 17.63 9.35
CA ALA A 407 23.21 17.57 8.55
C ALA A 407 21.91 17.77 9.37
N PHE A 408 21.95 17.58 10.70
CA PHE A 408 20.86 17.91 11.61
C PHE A 408 20.72 19.41 11.87
N ASP A 409 21.78 20.18 11.70
CA ASP A 409 21.79 21.57 12.14
C ASP A 409 21.04 22.49 11.19
N LEU A 410 20.28 23.41 11.77
CA LEU A 410 19.64 24.48 11.02
C LEU A 410 20.64 25.62 10.87
N THR A 411 20.85 26.11 9.66
CA THR A 411 21.64 27.32 9.43
C THR A 411 20.95 28.56 10.04
N ALA A 412 21.67 29.69 10.16
CA ALA A 412 21.09 30.92 10.69
C ALA A 412 19.87 31.40 9.89
N ASP A 413 19.94 31.29 8.55
CA ASP A 413 18.85 31.65 7.66
C ASP A 413 17.66 30.71 7.84
N GLU A 414 17.89 29.40 7.96
CA GLU A 414 16.82 28.44 8.21
C GLU A 414 16.12 28.68 9.56
N ARG A 415 16.88 29.04 10.60
CA ARG A 415 16.30 29.42 11.91
C ARG A 415 15.47 30.70 11.78
N HIS A 416 15.98 31.71 11.08
CA HIS A 416 15.26 32.96 10.83
C HIS A 416 13.96 32.73 10.05
N GLU A 417 14.02 32.06 8.89
CA GLU A 417 12.85 31.73 8.08
C GLU A 417 11.82 30.90 8.87
N THR A 418 12.27 29.95 9.70
CA THR A 418 11.37 29.14 10.53
C THR A 418 10.61 30.02 11.55
N ARG A 419 11.29 31.01 12.17
CA ARG A 419 10.65 31.98 13.06
C ARG A 419 9.63 32.86 12.34
N GLU A 420 9.98 33.40 11.17
CA GLU A 420 9.05 34.20 10.38
C GLU A 420 7.77 33.42 10.01
N ARG A 421 7.91 32.12 9.73
CA ARG A 421 6.76 31.25 9.43
C ARG A 421 5.88 31.00 10.66
N LEU A 422 6.47 30.89 11.85
CA LEU A 422 5.71 30.76 13.11
C LEU A 422 4.97 32.05 13.46
N ASP A 423 5.58 33.19 13.18
CA ASP A 423 4.96 34.50 13.41
C ASP A 423 3.84 34.79 12.41
N GLY A 424 3.91 34.24 11.20
CA GLY A 424 2.94 34.44 10.12
C GLY A 424 1.52 33.86 10.30
N GLU A 425 0.75 33.86 9.20
CA GLU A 425 -0.62 33.34 9.14
C GLU A 425 -0.68 31.80 9.09
N LEU A 426 -0.24 31.15 10.17
CA LEU A 426 -0.07 29.71 10.29
C LEU A 426 -1.29 28.90 9.83
N TYR A 427 -2.52 29.37 10.12
CA TYR A 427 -3.75 28.66 9.76
C TYR A 427 -3.91 28.40 8.26
N LYS A 428 -3.40 29.31 7.41
CA LYS A 428 -3.54 29.20 5.95
C LYS A 428 -2.69 28.06 5.37
N VAL A 429 -1.70 27.58 6.13
CA VAL A 429 -0.80 26.50 5.70
C VAL A 429 -1.26 25.17 6.29
N GLN A 430 -2.12 24.46 5.54
CA GLN A 430 -2.88 23.31 6.07
C GLN A 430 -2.03 22.20 6.72
N PRO A 431 -0.89 21.75 6.16
CA PRO A 431 -0.12 20.67 6.78
C PRO A 431 0.61 21.12 8.04
N VAL A 432 1.00 22.41 8.10
CA VAL A 432 1.79 22.99 9.18
C VAL A 432 0.95 23.26 10.42
N ARG A 433 -0.24 23.87 10.25
CA ARG A 433 -1.05 24.35 11.38
C ARG A 433 -1.35 23.28 12.42
N LYS A 434 -1.70 22.07 11.98
CA LYS A 434 -2.10 20.98 12.88
C LYS A 434 -0.90 20.45 13.63
N TYR A 435 0.22 20.23 12.92
CA TYR A 435 1.47 19.76 13.51
C TYR A 435 1.95 20.70 14.62
N VAL A 436 2.04 22.00 14.32
CA VAL A 436 2.51 23.01 15.26
C VAL A 436 1.61 23.10 16.50
N LEU A 437 0.28 23.12 16.31
CA LEU A 437 -0.67 23.21 17.43
C LEU A 437 -0.61 21.96 18.32
N LEU A 438 -0.46 20.77 17.75
CA LEU A 438 -0.30 19.53 18.52
C LEU A 438 1.02 19.53 19.30
N ARG A 439 2.10 19.97 18.67
CA ARG A 439 3.40 20.08 19.34
C ARG A 439 3.35 21.08 20.49
N LEU A 440 2.70 22.21 20.29
CA LEU A 440 2.52 23.23 21.33
C LEU A 440 1.64 22.73 22.49
N ASP A 441 0.53 22.04 22.19
CA ASP A 441 -0.35 21.47 23.21
C ASP A 441 0.38 20.46 24.10
N GLU A 442 1.21 19.61 23.48
CA GLU A 442 2.05 18.63 24.16
C GLU A 442 3.06 19.29 25.12
N LEU A 443 3.73 20.36 24.67
CA LEU A 443 4.67 21.12 25.49
C LEU A 443 3.97 21.81 26.67
N LEU A 444 2.77 22.35 26.45
CA LEU A 444 1.97 22.99 27.50
C LEU A 444 1.41 21.99 28.51
N ALA A 445 1.04 20.78 28.07
CA ALA A 445 0.53 19.73 28.93
C ALA A 445 1.62 19.10 29.81
N ASN A 446 2.91 19.33 29.49
CA ASN A 446 4.05 18.57 30.01
C ASN A 446 3.83 17.05 29.92
N ALA A 447 3.12 16.63 28.87
CA ALA A 447 2.69 15.25 28.66
C ALA A 447 3.23 14.81 27.29
N PRO A 448 4.44 14.24 27.23
CA PRO A 448 5.06 13.85 25.98
C PRO A 448 4.31 12.68 25.33
N GLY A 449 4.12 12.79 24.01
CA GLY A 449 3.49 11.85 23.10
C GLY A 449 2.05 11.48 23.41
N VAL A 450 1.27 12.41 23.98
CA VAL A 450 -0.16 12.22 24.21
C VAL A 450 -0.85 11.80 22.91
N SER A 451 -1.33 10.56 22.90
CA SER A 451 -2.29 10.10 21.91
C SER A 451 -3.66 10.64 22.29
N TYR A 452 -4.14 11.62 21.53
CA TYR A 452 -5.48 12.16 21.75
C TYR A 452 -6.52 11.12 21.31
N LYS A 453 -7.30 10.59 22.26
CA LYS A 453 -8.38 9.61 22.03
C LYS A 453 -9.52 10.11 21.12
N HIS A 454 -9.45 11.34 20.62
CA HIS A 454 -10.47 11.91 19.76
C HIS A 454 -10.21 11.58 18.30
N LYS A 455 -11.18 10.89 17.66
CA LYS A 455 -11.11 10.51 16.23
C LYS A 455 -10.83 11.66 15.27
N ILE A 456 -11.24 12.90 15.60
CA ILE A 456 -11.03 14.08 14.75
C ILE A 456 -10.68 15.31 15.62
N ILE A 457 -9.45 15.79 15.44
CA ILE A 457 -8.95 17.06 15.99
C ILE A 457 -9.10 18.14 14.92
N THR A 458 -9.68 19.27 15.30
CA THR A 458 -9.91 20.43 14.44
C THR A 458 -9.23 21.67 15.02
N VAL A 459 -8.90 22.62 14.15
CA VAL A 459 -8.35 23.92 14.55
C VAL A 459 -9.51 24.91 14.67
N GLU A 460 -9.63 25.55 15.83
CA GLU A 460 -10.63 26.59 16.10
C GLU A 460 -10.00 27.98 16.01
N HIS A 461 -10.82 28.92 15.53
CA HIS A 461 -10.55 30.34 15.51
C HIS A 461 -11.30 31.02 16.64
N VAL A 462 -10.63 31.51 17.68
CA VAL A 462 -11.34 32.19 18.78
C VAL A 462 -12.00 33.46 18.26
N LEU A 463 -11.20 34.40 17.74
CA LEU A 463 -11.65 35.46 16.85
C LEU A 463 -12.05 34.80 15.51
N PRO A 464 -13.35 34.76 15.16
CA PRO A 464 -13.84 34.04 13.99
C PRO A 464 -13.44 34.72 12.69
N ARG A 465 -13.33 33.93 11.61
CA ARG A 465 -13.05 34.44 10.25
C ARG A 465 -14.11 35.42 9.75
N ASN A 466 -15.37 35.13 10.04
CA ASN A 466 -16.54 35.90 9.59
C ASN A 466 -17.44 36.21 10.81
N PRO A 467 -17.08 37.19 11.65
CA PRO A 467 -17.96 37.65 12.73
C PRO A 467 -19.23 38.27 12.14
N ARG A 468 -20.32 38.28 12.91
CA ARG A 468 -21.54 38.99 12.49
C ARG A 468 -21.33 40.50 12.59
N ASN A 469 -22.05 41.29 11.80
CA ASN A 469 -21.89 42.75 11.79
C ASN A 469 -22.26 43.42 13.13
N ASP A 470 -23.14 42.79 13.91
CA ASP A 470 -23.60 43.23 15.23
C ASP A 470 -22.80 42.63 16.41
N SER A 471 -21.80 41.80 16.11
CA SER A 471 -20.97 41.09 17.08
C SER A 471 -20.05 42.01 17.87
N GLN A 472 -19.73 41.63 19.10
CA GLN A 472 -18.73 42.31 19.92
C GLN A 472 -17.35 42.32 19.23
N TRP A 473 -17.03 41.31 18.42
CA TRP A 473 -15.79 41.25 17.63
C TRP A 473 -15.58 42.46 16.71
N VAL A 474 -16.66 43.06 16.19
CA VAL A 474 -16.58 44.22 15.29
C VAL A 474 -16.32 45.52 16.06
N LYS A 475 -16.64 45.53 17.37
CA LYS A 475 -16.42 46.66 18.28
C LYS A 475 -15.03 46.61 18.93
N ASP A 476 -14.58 45.40 19.29
CA ASP A 476 -13.34 45.18 20.04
C ASP A 476 -12.08 45.19 19.16
N PHE A 477 -12.25 45.06 17.83
CA PHE A 477 -11.14 45.01 16.88
C PHE A 477 -11.41 45.95 15.70
N ALA A 478 -10.39 46.69 15.26
CA ALA A 478 -10.39 47.34 13.96
C ALA A 478 -10.34 46.29 12.82
N GLU A 479 -10.70 46.70 11.60
CA GLU A 479 -10.77 45.76 10.46
C GLU A 479 -9.41 45.16 10.09
N ASP A 480 -8.37 45.99 10.12
CA ASP A 480 -6.97 45.60 9.90
C ASP A 480 -6.45 44.68 11.01
N GLU A 481 -6.78 44.97 12.28
CA GLU A 481 -6.45 44.10 13.41
C GLU A 481 -7.11 42.71 13.27
N ARG A 482 -8.39 42.66 12.88
CA ARG A 482 -9.07 41.39 12.64
C ARG A 482 -8.39 40.62 11.52
N ALA A 483 -8.12 41.28 10.39
CA ALA A 483 -7.44 40.64 9.26
C ALA A 483 -6.07 40.11 9.66
N PHE A 484 -5.31 40.86 10.46
CA PHE A 484 -3.98 40.50 10.91
C PHE A 484 -3.97 39.29 11.86
N TRP A 485 -4.87 39.26 12.86
CA TRP A 485 -4.82 38.27 13.94
C TRP A 485 -5.57 36.97 13.65
N THR A 486 -6.59 36.99 12.78
CA THR A 486 -7.50 35.85 12.57
C THR A 486 -6.76 34.53 12.33
N HIS A 487 -5.68 34.54 11.54
CA HIS A 487 -5.00 33.33 11.10
C HIS A 487 -3.69 33.02 11.83
N ARG A 488 -3.29 33.82 12.83
CA ARG A 488 -2.02 33.69 13.55
C ARG A 488 -2.16 32.80 14.79
N LEU A 489 -1.06 32.22 15.22
CA LEU A 489 -0.98 31.20 16.28
C LEU A 489 -1.68 31.62 17.58
N GLY A 490 -1.53 32.89 18.00
CA GLY A 490 -2.16 33.43 19.22
C GLY A 490 -3.69 33.27 19.26
N ASN A 491 -4.35 33.21 18.10
CA ASN A 491 -5.79 33.08 17.95
C ASN A 491 -6.29 31.63 17.74
N LEU A 492 -5.38 30.67 17.60
CA LEU A 492 -5.72 29.29 17.22
C LEU A 492 -5.75 28.35 18.41
N LEU A 493 -6.73 27.44 18.42
CA LEU A 493 -6.89 26.41 19.44
C LEU A 493 -7.11 25.03 18.83
N LEU A 494 -6.97 23.99 19.65
CA LEU A 494 -7.38 22.62 19.30
C LEU A 494 -8.72 22.29 19.95
N LEU A 495 -9.67 21.81 19.13
CA LEU A 495 -10.96 21.31 19.58
C LEU A 495 -11.33 20.03 18.86
N ASN A 496 -12.16 19.21 19.50
CA ASN A 496 -12.86 18.15 18.78
C ASN A 496 -13.92 18.75 17.83
N ARG A 497 -14.32 17.97 16.81
CA ARG A 497 -15.27 18.41 15.77
C ARG A 497 -16.60 18.92 16.34
N ASN A 498 -17.13 18.26 17.37
CA ASN A 498 -18.43 18.61 17.94
C ASN A 498 -18.39 19.98 18.64
N LYS A 499 -17.36 20.22 19.44
CA LYS A 499 -17.17 21.51 20.14
C LYS A 499 -16.91 22.65 19.17
N ASN A 500 -16.08 22.42 18.16
CA ASN A 500 -15.82 23.43 17.12
C ASN A 500 -17.12 23.81 16.39
N SER A 501 -17.92 22.81 16.01
CA SER A 501 -19.23 23.05 15.37
C SER A 501 -20.23 23.78 16.26
N GLN A 502 -20.10 23.72 17.59
CA GLN A 502 -20.97 24.45 18.52
C GLN A 502 -20.51 25.89 18.77
N ALA A 503 -19.21 26.15 18.66
CA ALA A 503 -18.63 27.48 18.89
C ALA A 503 -19.02 28.49 17.79
N GLN A 504 -19.19 28.03 16.55
CA GLN A 504 -19.66 28.84 15.41
C GLN A 504 -18.90 30.20 15.33
N ASN A 505 -19.56 31.26 14.86
CA ASN A 505 -19.05 32.62 14.87
C ASN A 505 -19.61 33.46 16.02
N TYR A 506 -19.94 32.83 17.16
CA TYR A 506 -20.42 33.54 18.34
C TYR A 506 -19.36 34.45 18.97
N ASP A 507 -19.80 35.36 19.85
CA ASP A 507 -18.92 36.19 20.67
C ASP A 507 -18.12 35.36 21.67
N PHE A 508 -17.00 35.90 22.16
CA PHE A 508 -16.03 35.18 22.99
C PHE A 508 -16.65 34.49 24.21
N ALA A 509 -17.51 35.18 24.96
CA ALA A 509 -18.13 34.64 26.16
C ALA A 509 -18.91 33.35 25.85
N THR A 510 -19.74 33.37 24.80
CA THR A 510 -20.50 32.19 24.36
C THR A 510 -19.57 31.09 23.85
N LYS A 511 -18.54 31.43 23.06
CA LYS A 511 -17.56 30.45 22.59
C LYS A 511 -16.86 29.74 23.75
N LYS A 512 -16.41 30.50 24.76
CA LYS A 512 -15.78 30.00 25.97
C LYS A 512 -16.68 29.01 26.72
N GLU A 513 -17.96 29.33 26.88
CA GLU A 513 -18.94 28.39 27.46
C GLU A 513 -19.05 27.08 26.65
N LYS A 514 -19.09 27.16 25.31
CA LYS A 514 -19.12 25.97 24.45
C LYS A 514 -17.84 25.15 24.53
N TYR A 515 -16.68 25.80 24.62
CA TYR A 515 -15.41 25.11 24.76
C TYR A 515 -15.37 24.24 26.02
N PHE A 516 -15.97 24.67 27.13
CA PHE A 516 -15.91 23.96 28.41
C PHE A 516 -17.23 23.31 28.84
N SER A 517 -18.24 23.30 27.96
CA SER A 517 -19.51 22.63 28.23
C SER A 517 -19.33 21.11 28.43
N PRO A 518 -19.86 20.53 29.54
CA PRO A 518 -19.81 19.09 29.79
C PRO A 518 -20.61 18.27 28.76
N ALA A 519 -21.63 18.88 28.15
CA ALA A 519 -22.58 18.21 27.26
C ALA A 519 -21.96 17.67 25.96
N ALA A 520 -20.75 18.12 25.60
CA ALA A 520 -20.02 17.71 24.39
C ALA A 520 -18.69 16.99 24.71
N GLY A 521 -18.51 16.52 25.95
CA GLY A 521 -17.27 15.89 26.45
C GLY A 521 -16.28 16.88 27.07
N VAL A 522 -15.25 16.38 27.77
CA VAL A 522 -14.19 17.22 28.37
C VAL A 522 -13.21 17.68 27.30
N THR A 523 -12.77 18.94 27.34
CA THR A 523 -11.70 19.44 26.47
C THR A 523 -10.35 19.04 27.07
N GLY A 524 -9.65 18.11 26.41
CA GLY A 524 -8.37 17.58 26.90
C GLY A 524 -7.12 18.28 26.38
N PHE A 525 -7.25 19.42 25.69
CA PHE A 525 -6.13 20.16 25.10
C PHE A 525 -5.65 21.25 26.06
N ALA A 526 -4.40 21.17 26.52
CA ALA A 526 -3.77 22.17 27.39
C ALA A 526 -3.79 23.58 26.76
N LEU A 527 -3.54 23.66 25.45
CA LEU A 527 -3.59 24.90 24.67
C LEU A 527 -4.96 25.59 24.78
N THR A 528 -6.02 24.81 24.81
CA THR A 528 -7.39 25.30 24.94
C THR A 528 -7.71 25.63 26.39
N THR A 529 -7.25 24.85 27.36
CA THR A 529 -7.44 25.13 28.80
C THR A 529 -6.89 26.49 29.23
N ASN A 530 -5.79 26.96 28.62
CA ASN A 530 -5.25 28.30 28.89
C ASN A 530 -6.25 29.44 28.61
N VAL A 531 -7.27 29.22 27.77
CA VAL A 531 -8.31 30.21 27.44
C VAL A 531 -9.31 30.40 28.60
N ILE A 532 -9.39 29.46 29.56
CA ILE A 532 -10.24 29.61 30.75
C ILE A 532 -9.88 30.86 31.54
N MET A 533 -8.59 31.21 31.58
CA MET A 533 -8.08 32.32 32.38
C MET A 533 -8.34 33.69 31.75
N GLU A 534 -8.69 33.74 30.46
CA GLU A 534 -8.89 35.01 29.74
C GLU A 534 -10.34 35.51 29.91
N PRO A 535 -10.58 36.68 30.52
CA PRO A 535 -11.94 37.22 30.69
C PRO A 535 -12.49 37.83 29.39
N VAL A 536 -11.61 38.36 28.55
CA VAL A 536 -11.90 39.00 27.27
C VAL A 536 -10.90 38.52 26.21
N TRP A 537 -11.21 38.76 24.94
CA TRP A 537 -10.32 38.39 23.84
C TRP A 537 -10.09 39.61 22.96
N THR A 538 -8.95 40.28 23.17
CA THR A 538 -8.60 41.57 22.58
C THR A 538 -7.28 41.47 21.78
N PRO A 539 -6.91 42.49 20.99
CA PRO A 539 -5.59 42.54 20.34
C PRO A 539 -4.42 42.31 21.32
N ASP A 540 -4.43 42.94 22.50
CA ASP A 540 -3.38 42.76 23.52
C ASP A 540 -3.25 41.31 24.01
N VAL A 541 -4.38 40.61 24.17
CA VAL A 541 -4.38 39.18 24.55
C VAL A 541 -3.78 38.34 23.41
N LEU A 542 -4.12 38.65 22.17
CA LEU A 542 -3.60 37.94 21.00
C LEU A 542 -2.10 38.17 20.82
N GLU A 543 -1.61 39.39 21.02
CA GLU A 543 -0.19 39.72 20.96
C GLU A 543 0.61 38.97 22.04
N ARG A 544 0.16 39.05 23.31
CA ARG A 544 0.80 38.32 24.41
C ARG A 544 0.84 36.82 24.13
N ARG A 545 -0.29 36.24 23.72
CA ARG A 545 -0.36 34.81 23.39
C ARG A 545 0.54 34.46 22.21
N GLN A 546 0.59 35.29 21.17
CA GLN A 546 1.46 35.06 20.03
C GLN A 546 2.92 34.97 20.48
N VAL A 547 3.40 35.93 21.28
CA VAL A 547 4.78 35.95 21.81
C VAL A 547 5.07 34.76 22.71
N GLU A 548 4.14 34.42 23.61
CA GLU A 548 4.30 33.29 24.53
C GLU A 548 4.38 31.94 23.78
N LEU A 549 3.42 31.69 22.89
CA LEU A 549 3.31 30.41 22.19
C LEU A 549 4.43 30.22 21.16
N THR A 550 4.81 31.28 20.44
CA THR A 550 5.97 31.22 19.53
C THR A 550 7.27 31.08 20.31
N GLY A 551 7.42 31.78 21.45
CA GLY A 551 8.58 31.67 22.32
C GLY A 551 8.83 30.24 22.82
N ILE A 552 7.76 29.51 23.17
CA ILE A 552 7.84 28.08 23.54
C ILE A 552 8.43 27.26 22.39
N LEU A 553 7.93 27.44 21.18
CA LEU A 553 8.38 26.69 19.99
C LEU A 553 9.80 27.07 19.56
N VAL A 554 10.15 28.36 19.66
CA VAL A 554 11.49 28.88 19.38
C VAL A 554 12.51 28.29 20.33
N LYS A 555 12.16 28.16 21.62
CA LYS A 555 13.00 27.49 22.61
C LYS A 555 13.11 25.99 22.33
N GLU A 556 11.99 25.31 22.10
CA GLU A 556 11.97 23.85 21.89
C GLU A 556 12.77 23.42 20.65
N TRP A 557 12.59 24.13 19.54
CA TRP A 557 13.31 23.86 18.30
C TRP A 557 14.63 24.62 18.18
N GLU A 558 15.14 25.21 19.26
CA GLU A 558 16.45 25.88 19.31
C GLU A 558 16.64 26.81 18.10
N LEU A 559 15.67 27.70 17.89
CA LEU A 559 15.60 28.59 16.74
C LEU A 559 16.26 29.95 16.99
N ASN A 560 16.97 30.14 18.10
CA ASN A 560 17.59 31.41 18.47
C ASN A 560 18.73 31.85 17.52
#